data_AF-A0A386HRK8-F1
#
_entry.id   AF-A0A386HRK8-F1
#
_cell.length_a   1.000
_cell.length_b   1.000
_cell.length_c   1.000
_cell.angle_alpha   90.00
_cell.angle_beta   90.00
_cell.angle_gamma   90.00
#
_symmetry.space_group_name_H-M   'P 1'
#
loop_
_entity.id
_entity.type
_entity.pdbx_description
1 polymer ?
#
loop_
_entity_poly.entity_id
_entity_poly.type
_entity_poly.pdbx_seq_one_letter_code
_entity_poly.pdbx_strand_id
1 'polypeptide(L)'
;MIRLKINSITLFLLMLMVLGSCQKEEWNKRNQITDPSITQNLMEEIKANQNLSLFADYLVKTGYDKVLESSKSFTVWAPTNDALKAIDQSYITDTAQLRLLIGNYIANQSYFTVDANPSIRVKTLNGKNVIFTKTKLNDATILSTDQRAKNGVLHTLSQAFTPELNAWEYLTQVDSTSLQNKFLQTLQYGKVDPDSAELIGLDPKTGVPIYKPGTGIVLRNRFLQKVNINNEDSLVTYIVLTDAAYADEENKLIPYFADTTQAMTDSLAQWNLIKDFAINGLVSPDSLSATLYSDNDSVKMHIDPSAIVKTVKVSNGIVYVLNKLDYELDTKIKPVIIQGERFFDRMDPAVGYTIRTRRDPNTDSIFNDILVQNYGESSFWLRYPTTLNSVTYKVYWVAVNDFQTNTFPMMLAFKSHSDTAFANPINIAYDFKLPYTTVALNDYSQVYIGDFTSNIYGMEDLFIVGNNVKTNGNNTIVLDYIKLVPVLN
;
A
#
# COMPACT_ATOMS: atom_id res chain seq x y z
N MET A 1 -29.54 61.37 64.81
CA MET A 1 -30.60 60.52 64.22
C MET A 1 -30.44 60.52 62.70
N ILE A 2 -29.76 59.52 62.14
CA ILE A 2 -29.67 59.32 60.68
C ILE A 2 -30.60 58.17 60.34
N ARG A 3 -31.75 58.46 59.71
CA ARG A 3 -32.68 57.44 59.22
C ARG A 3 -32.15 56.92 57.88
N LEU A 4 -31.61 55.69 57.86
CA LEU A 4 -31.37 54.98 56.60
C LEU A 4 -32.71 54.66 55.94
N LYS A 5 -33.01 55.31 54.81
CA LYS A 5 -34.05 54.87 53.88
C LYS A 5 -33.49 53.70 53.07
N ILE A 6 -33.77 52.47 53.52
CA ILE A 6 -33.53 51.28 52.69
C ILE A 6 -34.57 51.30 51.56
N ASN A 7 -34.09 51.44 50.33
CA ASN A 7 -34.93 51.51 49.14
C ASN A 7 -35.54 50.12 48.88
N SER A 8 -36.84 50.03 48.56
CA SER A 8 -37.51 48.72 48.32
C SER A 8 -36.82 47.89 47.23
N ILE A 9 -36.16 48.54 46.27
CA ILE A 9 -35.39 47.90 45.20
C ILE A 9 -34.17 47.17 45.77
N THR A 10 -33.49 47.72 46.78
CA THR A 10 -32.31 47.11 47.39
C THR A 10 -32.67 45.88 48.22
N LEU A 11 -33.84 45.88 48.87
CA LEU A 11 -34.35 44.72 49.61
C LEU A 11 -34.77 43.59 48.66
N PHE A 12 -35.36 43.94 47.51
CA PHE A 12 -35.74 42.99 46.47
C PHE A 12 -34.51 42.35 45.79
N LEU A 13 -33.45 43.13 45.54
CA LEU A 13 -32.18 42.61 44.99
C LEU A 13 -31.47 41.65 45.95
N LEU A 14 -31.49 41.94 47.27
CA LEU A 14 -30.90 41.04 48.26
C LEU A 14 -31.67 39.72 48.36
N MET A 15 -33.00 39.77 48.23
CA MET A 15 -33.86 38.58 48.27
C MET A 15 -33.69 37.70 47.01
N LEU A 16 -33.44 38.30 45.84
CA LEU A 16 -33.08 37.58 44.61
C LEU A 16 -31.71 36.90 44.68
N MET A 17 -30.72 37.47 45.39
CA MET A 17 -29.42 36.82 45.58
C MET A 17 -29.48 35.58 46.50
N VAL A 18 -30.37 35.57 47.50
CA VAL A 18 -30.53 34.42 48.40
C VAL A 18 -31.21 33.24 47.68
N LEU A 19 -32.11 33.50 46.73
CA LEU A 19 -32.77 32.48 45.91
C LEU A 19 -31.84 31.82 44.88
N GLY A 20 -30.76 32.48 44.46
CA GLY A 20 -29.74 31.93 43.55
C GLY A 20 -28.78 30.94 44.23
N SER A 21 -28.63 31.01 45.56
CA SER A 21 -27.72 30.14 46.30
C SER A 21 -28.25 28.71 46.47
N CYS A 22 -29.57 28.52 46.46
CA CYS A 22 -30.18 27.19 46.55
C CYS A 22 -30.12 26.38 45.24
N GLN A 23 -29.89 27.03 44.08
CA GLN A 23 -29.76 26.31 42.80
C GLN A 23 -28.38 25.68 42.59
N LYS A 24 -27.37 26.09 43.36
CA LYS A 24 -26.01 25.52 43.29
C LYS A 24 -25.96 24.08 43.84
N GLU A 25 -26.78 23.77 44.84
CA GLU A 25 -26.89 22.40 45.36
C GLU A 25 -27.58 21.43 44.39
N GLU A 26 -28.57 21.89 43.62
CA GLU A 26 -29.18 21.04 42.58
C GLU A 26 -28.24 20.78 41.40
N TRP A 27 -27.41 21.75 41.04
CA TRP A 27 -26.38 21.57 40.01
C TRP A 27 -25.31 20.55 40.44
N ASN A 28 -24.91 20.59 41.72
CA ASN A 28 -24.02 19.59 42.31
C ASN A 28 -24.66 18.20 42.36
N LYS A 29 -25.98 18.09 42.61
CA LYS A 29 -26.71 16.81 42.58
C LYS A 29 -26.83 16.20 41.19
N ARG A 30 -26.89 17.01 40.12
CA ARG A 30 -26.87 16.50 38.72
C ARG A 30 -25.48 16.00 38.28
N ASN A 31 -24.41 16.53 38.86
CA ASN A 31 -23.03 16.11 38.59
C ASN A 31 -22.51 15.06 39.58
N GLN A 32 -23.28 14.68 40.60
CA GLN A 32 -22.92 13.59 41.49
C GLN A 32 -23.05 12.27 40.73
N ILE A 33 -21.90 11.60 40.53
CA ILE A 33 -21.82 10.21 40.09
C ILE A 33 -22.60 9.39 41.13
N THR A 34 -23.84 9.03 40.79
CA THR A 34 -24.80 8.33 41.66
C THR A 34 -24.85 6.84 41.37
N ASP A 35 -24.11 6.38 40.35
CA ASP A 35 -23.93 4.98 40.03
C ASP A 35 -22.74 4.42 40.84
N PRO A 36 -22.99 3.50 41.82
CA PRO A 36 -21.93 2.90 42.62
C PRO A 36 -20.84 2.21 41.77
N SER A 37 -21.19 1.79 40.54
CA SER A 37 -20.28 1.10 39.62
C SER A 37 -19.20 1.99 38.97
N ILE A 38 -19.21 3.32 39.20
CA ILE A 38 -18.23 4.26 38.60
C ILE A 38 -17.36 4.91 39.70
N THR A 39 -17.40 4.37 40.91
CA THR A 39 -16.64 4.91 42.05
C THR A 39 -15.16 4.57 41.95
N GLN A 40 -14.84 3.38 41.46
CA GLN A 40 -13.48 2.87 41.31
C GLN A 40 -12.96 3.03 39.89
N ASN A 41 -11.65 3.24 39.75
CA ASN A 41 -10.99 3.19 38.44
C ASN A 41 -10.60 1.75 38.05
N LEU A 42 -10.21 1.53 36.79
CA LEU A 42 -9.87 0.20 36.26
C LEU A 42 -8.79 -0.51 37.08
N MET A 43 -7.76 0.20 37.57
CA MET A 43 -6.71 -0.40 38.38
C MET A 43 -7.22 -0.84 39.76
N GLU A 44 -8.15 -0.08 40.35
CA GLU A 44 -8.80 -0.43 41.62
C GLU A 44 -9.69 -1.67 41.45
N GLU A 45 -10.53 -1.71 40.41
CA GLU A 45 -11.38 -2.87 40.08
C GLU A 45 -10.56 -4.15 39.83
N ILE A 46 -9.47 -4.04 39.07
CA ILE A 46 -8.57 -5.18 38.79
C ILE A 46 -7.90 -5.67 40.07
N LYS A 47 -7.43 -4.77 40.94
CA LYS A 47 -6.78 -5.13 42.21
C LYS A 47 -7.76 -5.71 43.24
N ALA A 48 -9.03 -5.29 43.21
CA ALA A 48 -10.07 -5.81 44.09
C ALA A 48 -10.44 -7.27 43.76
N ASN A 49 -10.25 -7.68 42.50
CA ASN A 49 -10.55 -9.04 42.05
C ASN A 49 -9.36 -9.99 42.26
N GLN A 50 -9.48 -10.92 43.21
CA GLN A 50 -8.44 -11.92 43.51
C GLN A 50 -8.04 -12.78 42.32
N ASN A 51 -8.96 -13.02 41.36
CA ASN A 51 -8.67 -13.81 40.16
C ASN A 51 -7.88 -13.03 39.10
N LEU A 52 -7.63 -11.73 39.30
CA LEU A 52 -6.86 -10.88 38.38
C LEU A 52 -5.54 -10.38 39.00
N SER A 53 -5.15 -10.87 40.18
CA SER A 53 -3.96 -10.41 40.89
C SER A 53 -2.68 -10.51 40.06
N LEU A 54 -2.51 -11.58 39.27
CA LEU A 54 -1.35 -11.78 38.41
C LEU A 54 -1.35 -10.77 37.24
N PHE A 55 -2.52 -10.46 36.69
CA PHE A 55 -2.66 -9.43 35.66
C PHE A 55 -2.32 -8.04 36.23
N ALA A 56 -2.76 -7.75 37.46
CA ALA A 56 -2.43 -6.51 38.17
C ALA A 56 -0.91 -6.35 38.34
N ASP A 57 -0.21 -7.42 38.75
CA ASP A 57 1.25 -7.42 38.88
C ASP A 57 1.94 -7.17 37.53
N TYR A 58 1.43 -7.75 36.45
CA TYR A 58 1.98 -7.54 35.10
C TYR A 58 1.73 -6.12 34.57
N LEU A 59 0.59 -5.49 34.88
CA LEU A 59 0.36 -4.07 34.57
C LEU A 59 1.41 -3.17 35.21
N VAL A 60 1.76 -3.43 36.48
CA VAL A 60 2.82 -2.68 37.19
C VAL A 60 4.19 -2.95 36.58
N LYS A 61 4.54 -4.22 36.34
CA LYS A 61 5.85 -4.60 35.75
C LYS A 61 6.07 -3.99 34.37
N THR A 62 5.02 -3.87 33.58
CA THR A 62 5.08 -3.32 32.22
C THR A 62 4.95 -1.80 32.19
N GLY A 63 4.55 -1.16 33.29
CA GLY A 63 4.27 0.27 33.38
C GLY A 63 2.94 0.70 32.76
N TYR A 64 2.04 -0.25 32.44
CA TYR A 64 0.70 0.07 31.93
C TYR A 64 -0.26 0.54 33.03
N ASP A 65 0.05 0.26 34.30
CA ASP A 65 -0.63 0.87 35.45
C ASP A 65 -0.67 2.41 35.34
N LYS A 66 0.48 3.04 35.03
CA LYS A 66 0.58 4.50 34.83
C LYS A 66 -0.15 5.00 33.58
N VAL A 67 -0.26 4.17 32.55
CA VAL A 67 -1.01 4.51 31.33
C VAL A 67 -2.50 4.55 31.64
N LEU A 68 -2.99 3.55 32.39
CA LEU A 68 -4.39 3.47 32.81
C LEU A 68 -4.78 4.62 33.76
N GLU A 69 -3.84 5.17 34.53
CA GLU A 69 -4.07 6.35 35.37
C GLU A 69 -4.25 7.67 34.59
N SER A 70 -3.99 7.68 33.28
CA SER A 70 -4.19 8.89 32.46
C SER A 70 -5.67 9.28 32.33
N SER A 71 -5.94 10.51 31.90
CA SER A 71 -7.31 11.04 31.72
C SER A 71 -8.08 10.47 30.52
N LYS A 72 -7.58 9.39 29.90
CA LYS A 72 -8.20 8.73 28.75
C LYS A 72 -9.17 7.64 29.22
N SER A 73 -10.08 7.26 28.32
CA SER A 73 -10.97 6.12 28.53
C SER A 73 -10.37 4.86 27.92
N PHE A 74 -10.41 3.75 28.65
CA PHE A 74 -9.83 2.48 28.24
C PHE A 74 -10.86 1.35 28.19
N THR A 75 -10.47 0.27 27.53
CA THR A 75 -11.04 -1.06 27.69
C THR A 75 -9.94 -2.00 28.12
N VAL A 76 -10.18 -2.81 29.15
CA VAL A 76 -9.27 -3.85 29.60
C VAL A 76 -9.97 -5.19 29.50
N TRP A 77 -9.41 -6.12 28.75
CA TRP A 77 -9.83 -7.53 28.73
C TRP A 77 -8.85 -8.34 29.58
N ALA A 78 -9.05 -8.36 30.89
CA ALA A 78 -8.12 -8.97 31.83
C ALA A 78 -8.27 -10.50 31.86
N PRO A 79 -7.25 -11.28 31.46
CA PRO A 79 -7.28 -12.72 31.65
C PRO A 79 -7.15 -13.08 33.13
N THR A 80 -7.84 -14.14 33.55
CA THR A 80 -7.72 -14.67 34.91
C THR A 80 -6.31 -15.20 35.20
N ASN A 81 -5.98 -15.33 36.48
CA ASN A 81 -4.72 -15.93 36.94
C ASN A 81 -4.47 -17.30 36.30
N ASP A 82 -5.51 -18.14 36.18
CA ASP A 82 -5.38 -19.46 35.57
C ASP A 82 -5.18 -19.38 34.05
N ALA A 83 -5.83 -18.42 33.40
CA ALA A 83 -5.60 -18.15 31.98
C ALA A 83 -4.15 -17.71 31.70
N LEU A 84 -3.59 -16.82 32.53
CA LEU A 84 -2.22 -16.33 32.37
C LEU A 84 -1.15 -17.41 32.61
N LYS A 85 -1.40 -18.39 33.47
CA LYS A 85 -0.47 -19.52 33.70
C LYS A 85 -0.28 -20.40 32.47
N ALA A 86 -1.19 -20.33 31.48
CA ALA A 86 -1.10 -21.10 30.24
C ALA A 86 -0.25 -20.40 29.16
N ILE A 87 0.17 -19.14 29.38
CA ILE A 87 1.06 -18.43 28.45
C ILE A 87 2.49 -18.95 28.59
N ASP A 88 3.19 -19.04 27.45
CA ASP A 88 4.60 -19.42 27.42
C ASP A 88 5.46 -18.49 28.30
N GLN A 89 6.30 -19.09 29.14
CA GLN A 89 7.12 -18.38 30.11
C GLN A 89 8.08 -17.37 29.47
N SER A 90 8.46 -17.56 28.19
CA SER A 90 9.30 -16.63 27.43
C SER A 90 8.70 -15.22 27.32
N TYR A 91 7.37 -15.11 27.22
CA TYR A 91 6.68 -13.81 27.23
C TYR A 91 6.68 -13.15 28.61
N ILE A 92 6.85 -13.92 29.68
CA ILE A 92 6.76 -13.43 31.05
C ILE A 92 8.13 -12.99 31.59
N THR A 93 9.21 -13.65 31.15
CA THR A 93 10.57 -13.38 31.62
C THR A 93 11.19 -12.14 30.98
N ASP A 94 10.86 -11.85 29.73
CA ASP A 94 11.33 -10.65 29.04
C ASP A 94 10.31 -9.52 29.20
N THR A 95 10.70 -8.43 29.87
CA THR A 95 9.85 -7.25 30.09
C THR A 95 9.32 -6.65 28.78
N ALA A 96 10.08 -6.71 27.67
CA ALA A 96 9.64 -6.20 26.39
C ALA A 96 8.51 -7.08 25.81
N GLN A 97 8.67 -8.41 25.87
CA GLN A 97 7.63 -9.36 25.45
C GLN A 97 6.41 -9.30 26.35
N LEU A 98 6.61 -9.16 27.66
CA LEU A 98 5.50 -9.00 28.62
C LEU A 98 4.71 -7.73 28.31
N ARG A 99 5.40 -6.63 27.96
CA ARG A 99 4.75 -5.39 27.55
C ARG A 99 3.95 -5.58 26.26
N LEU A 100 4.46 -6.28 25.26
CA LEU A 100 3.69 -6.60 24.04
C LEU A 100 2.46 -7.46 24.34
N LEU A 101 2.60 -8.46 25.23
CA LEU A 101 1.51 -9.34 25.67
C LEU A 101 0.42 -8.55 26.40
N ILE A 102 0.77 -7.82 27.45
CA ILE A 102 -0.22 -7.09 28.27
C ILE A 102 -0.87 -5.95 27.49
N GLY A 103 -0.11 -5.26 26.64
CA GLY A 103 -0.65 -4.23 25.77
C GLY A 103 -1.71 -4.75 24.78
N ASN A 104 -1.72 -6.06 24.48
CA ASN A 104 -2.70 -6.73 23.62
C ASN A 104 -4.10 -6.82 24.25
N TYR A 105 -4.20 -6.62 25.57
CA TYR A 105 -5.46 -6.72 26.31
C TYR A 105 -6.04 -5.36 26.68
N ILE A 106 -5.43 -4.27 26.18
CA ILE A 106 -5.82 -2.90 26.53
C ILE A 106 -6.08 -2.12 25.25
N ALA A 107 -7.21 -1.44 25.16
CA ALA A 107 -7.52 -0.50 24.09
C ALA A 107 -7.73 0.92 24.63
N ASN A 108 -7.39 1.92 23.82
CA ASN A 108 -7.43 3.34 24.19
C ASN A 108 -8.81 4.00 23.97
N GLN A 109 -9.88 3.21 24.05
CA GLN A 109 -11.29 3.62 23.95
C GLN A 109 -12.14 2.64 24.79
N SER A 110 -13.34 3.04 25.19
CA SER A 110 -14.28 2.16 25.88
C SER A 110 -15.16 1.42 24.87
N TYR A 111 -15.11 0.09 24.91
CA TYR A 111 -15.89 -0.81 24.08
C TYR A 111 -16.76 -1.71 24.97
N PHE A 112 -18.06 -1.55 24.85
CA PHE A 112 -19.06 -2.38 25.49
C PHE A 112 -19.51 -3.50 24.54
N THR A 113 -20.07 -4.58 25.08
CA THR A 113 -20.55 -5.69 24.25
C THR A 113 -21.61 -5.26 23.23
N VAL A 114 -22.37 -4.20 23.52
CA VAL A 114 -23.38 -3.62 22.61
C VAL A 114 -22.76 -2.99 21.36
N ASP A 115 -21.50 -2.56 21.41
CA ASP A 115 -20.79 -1.97 20.28
C ASP A 115 -20.37 -3.03 19.25
N ALA A 116 -20.28 -4.30 19.69
CA ALA A 116 -19.94 -5.43 18.82
C ALA A 116 -21.19 -6.00 18.13
N ASN A 117 -21.37 -5.69 16.84
CA ASN A 117 -22.47 -6.22 16.04
C ASN A 117 -22.07 -6.54 14.58
N PRO A 118 -21.82 -7.83 14.23
CA PRO A 118 -21.63 -8.96 15.14
C PRO A 118 -20.27 -8.91 15.87
N SER A 119 -19.31 -8.15 15.33
CA SER A 119 -17.96 -8.00 15.85
C SER A 119 -17.39 -6.63 15.52
N ILE A 120 -16.40 -6.17 16.27
CA ILE A 120 -15.62 -4.96 16.00
C ILE A 120 -14.13 -5.28 16.04
N ARG A 121 -13.37 -4.72 15.09
CA ARG A 121 -11.90 -4.80 15.10
C ARG A 121 -11.36 -3.67 15.96
N VAL A 122 -10.60 -4.01 16.98
CA VAL A 122 -10.08 -3.05 17.96
C VAL A 122 -8.55 -3.02 17.91
N LYS A 123 -7.99 -1.82 17.78
CA LYS A 123 -6.55 -1.58 17.92
C LYS A 123 -6.17 -1.49 19.40
N THR A 124 -5.23 -2.32 19.82
CA THR A 124 -4.76 -2.45 21.20
C THR A 124 -3.49 -1.62 21.44
N LEU A 125 -3.08 -1.44 22.70
CA LEU A 125 -1.96 -0.58 23.06
C LEU A 125 -0.59 -1.09 22.57
N ASN A 126 -0.48 -2.37 22.26
CA ASN A 126 0.70 -2.94 21.59
C ASN A 126 0.73 -2.67 20.07
N GLY A 127 -0.28 -1.98 19.52
CA GLY A 127 -0.39 -1.64 18.11
C GLY A 127 -1.08 -2.70 17.25
N LYS A 128 -1.36 -3.90 17.78
CA LYS A 128 -2.05 -4.99 17.09
C LYS A 128 -3.55 -4.77 17.04
N ASN A 129 -4.23 -5.58 16.24
CA ASN A 129 -5.69 -5.65 16.25
C ASN A 129 -6.18 -6.95 16.85
N VAL A 130 -7.31 -6.86 17.53
CA VAL A 130 -8.08 -7.98 18.05
C VAL A 130 -9.53 -7.86 17.59
N ILE A 131 -10.20 -8.99 17.41
CA ILE A 131 -11.62 -9.05 17.06
C ILE A 131 -12.42 -9.19 18.34
N PHE A 132 -13.18 -8.16 18.70
CA PHE A 132 -14.06 -8.16 19.85
C PHE A 132 -15.49 -8.50 19.41
N THR A 133 -16.09 -9.46 20.09
CA THR A 133 -17.50 -9.86 19.94
C THR A 133 -18.19 -9.79 21.29
N LYS A 134 -19.51 -10.00 21.33
CA LYS A 134 -20.28 -10.03 22.58
C LYS A 134 -19.78 -11.04 23.61
N THR A 135 -19.14 -12.13 23.15
CA THR A 135 -18.77 -13.27 24.00
C THR A 135 -17.28 -13.61 23.97
N LYS A 136 -16.52 -13.03 23.04
CA LYS A 136 -15.12 -13.39 22.80
C LYS A 136 -14.25 -12.19 22.44
N LEU A 137 -12.98 -12.28 22.81
CA LEU A 137 -11.88 -11.49 22.26
C LEU A 137 -10.96 -12.42 21.46
N ASN A 138 -10.89 -12.25 20.15
CA ASN A 138 -10.42 -13.27 19.22
C ASN A 138 -11.14 -14.61 19.52
N ASP A 139 -10.38 -15.62 19.94
CA ASP A 139 -10.88 -16.94 20.29
C ASP A 139 -11.09 -17.14 21.80
N ALA A 140 -10.60 -16.20 22.63
CA ALA A 140 -10.74 -16.26 24.08
C ALA A 140 -12.14 -15.87 24.55
N THR A 141 -12.74 -16.68 25.41
CA THR A 141 -14.10 -16.46 25.93
C THR A 141 -14.10 -15.42 27.04
N ILE A 142 -15.08 -14.51 27.01
CA ILE A 142 -15.32 -13.50 28.04
C ILE A 142 -16.19 -14.11 29.15
N LEU A 143 -15.74 -13.99 30.40
CA LEU A 143 -16.41 -14.50 31.60
C LEU A 143 -17.34 -13.45 32.20
N SER A 144 -16.84 -12.24 32.39
CA SER A 144 -17.60 -11.08 32.88
C SER A 144 -17.50 -9.95 31.86
N THR A 145 -18.63 -9.36 31.51
CA THR A 145 -18.74 -8.30 30.50
C THR A 145 -19.13 -6.97 31.12
N ASP A 146 -18.73 -5.88 30.46
CA ASP A 146 -19.27 -4.52 30.67
C ASP A 146 -19.13 -4.00 32.12
N GLN A 147 -18.11 -4.42 32.85
CA GLN A 147 -17.85 -3.92 34.20
C GLN A 147 -17.34 -2.47 34.10
N ARG A 148 -18.21 -1.52 34.44
CA ARG A 148 -17.89 -0.09 34.35
C ARG A 148 -16.86 0.30 35.40
N ALA A 149 -16.00 1.24 35.02
CA ALA A 149 -15.04 1.89 35.89
C ALA A 149 -14.93 3.37 35.52
N LYS A 150 -14.39 4.20 36.42
CA LYS A 150 -14.29 5.66 36.25
C LYS A 150 -13.57 6.10 34.96
N ASN A 151 -12.59 5.33 34.52
CA ASN A 151 -11.75 5.59 33.35
C ASN A 151 -11.91 4.51 32.26
N GLY A 152 -13.01 3.74 32.26
CA GLY A 152 -13.25 2.79 31.17
C GLY A 152 -14.15 1.62 31.51
N VAL A 153 -13.87 0.49 30.86
CA VAL A 153 -14.62 -0.77 31.02
C VAL A 153 -13.68 -1.96 31.15
N LEU A 154 -14.02 -2.86 32.07
CA LEU A 154 -13.32 -4.11 32.32
C LEU A 154 -14.19 -5.28 31.82
N HIS A 155 -13.54 -6.19 31.10
CA HIS A 155 -14.03 -7.51 30.76
C HIS A 155 -13.03 -8.53 31.29
N THR A 156 -13.48 -9.70 31.74
CA THR A 156 -12.58 -10.77 32.21
C THR A 156 -12.55 -11.92 31.22
N LEU A 157 -11.38 -12.55 31.02
CA LEU A 157 -11.21 -13.63 30.05
C LEU A 157 -10.91 -14.97 30.72
N SER A 158 -11.49 -16.04 30.17
CA SER A 158 -11.23 -17.42 30.59
C SER A 158 -9.91 -17.97 30.07
N GLN A 159 -9.34 -17.33 29.05
CA GLN A 159 -8.15 -17.76 28.33
C GLN A 159 -7.28 -16.54 28.01
N ALA A 160 -5.97 -16.76 27.97
CA ALA A 160 -5.00 -15.81 27.48
C ALA A 160 -4.44 -16.33 26.16
N PHE A 161 -4.15 -15.42 25.24
CA PHE A 161 -3.50 -15.65 23.97
C PHE A 161 -2.32 -14.70 23.76
N THR A 162 -1.37 -15.11 22.94
CA THR A 162 -0.25 -14.26 22.54
C THR A 162 -0.67 -13.30 21.43
N PRO A 163 -0.04 -12.12 21.29
CA PRO A 163 -0.31 -11.22 20.19
C PRO A 163 -0.13 -11.94 18.84
N GLU A 164 -1.09 -11.79 17.94
CA GLU A 164 -0.95 -12.30 16.57
C GLU A 164 0.08 -11.44 15.83
N LEU A 165 0.97 -12.10 15.06
CA LEU A 165 1.88 -11.41 14.15
C LEU A 165 1.08 -10.78 13.01
N ASN A 166 1.54 -9.67 12.42
CA ASN A 166 1.02 -9.24 11.12
C ASN A 166 1.64 -10.07 9.99
N ALA A 167 1.13 -9.93 8.77
CA ALA A 167 1.63 -10.67 7.61
C ALA A 167 3.14 -10.51 7.40
N TRP A 168 3.69 -9.29 7.55
CA TRP A 168 5.15 -9.06 7.44
C TRP A 168 5.96 -9.79 8.51
N GLU A 169 5.54 -9.70 9.76
CA GLU A 169 6.19 -10.38 10.88
C GLU A 169 6.11 -11.90 10.73
N TYR A 170 4.98 -12.44 10.25
CA TYR A 170 4.85 -13.86 9.94
C TYR A 170 5.92 -14.31 8.94
N LEU A 171 6.12 -13.58 7.83
CA LEU A 171 7.11 -13.93 6.81
C LEU A 171 8.54 -13.90 7.37
N THR A 172 8.84 -12.86 8.14
CA THR A 172 10.21 -12.61 8.60
C THR A 172 10.59 -13.43 9.83
N GLN A 173 9.63 -13.82 10.67
CA GLN A 173 9.88 -14.56 11.92
C GLN A 173 9.55 -16.05 11.81
N VAL A 174 8.44 -16.41 11.16
CA VAL A 174 7.95 -17.79 11.10
C VAL A 174 8.40 -18.47 9.81
N ASP A 175 8.22 -17.82 8.66
CA ASP A 175 8.63 -18.33 7.35
C ASP A 175 10.07 -17.93 6.98
N SER A 176 10.91 -17.74 8.00
CA SER A 176 12.21 -17.05 7.85
C SER A 176 13.20 -17.76 6.92
N THR A 177 13.01 -19.07 6.67
CA THR A 177 13.91 -19.90 5.87
C THR A 177 13.47 -20.11 4.42
N SER A 178 12.25 -19.71 4.05
CA SER A 178 11.70 -19.92 2.70
C SER A 178 12.49 -19.15 1.64
N LEU A 179 12.41 -19.62 0.38
CA LEU A 179 12.99 -18.90 -0.76
C LEU A 179 12.42 -17.50 -0.89
N GLN A 180 11.10 -17.37 -0.69
CA GLN A 180 10.41 -16.08 -0.70
C GLN A 180 10.96 -15.12 0.36
N ASN A 181 11.12 -15.57 1.61
CA ASN A 181 11.68 -14.69 2.64
C ASN A 181 13.16 -14.38 2.40
N LYS A 182 13.97 -15.34 1.91
CA LYS A 182 15.38 -15.08 1.56
C LYS A 182 15.49 -13.94 0.55
N PHE A 183 14.65 -13.92 -0.49
CA PHE A 183 14.62 -12.81 -1.44
C PHE A 183 14.18 -11.51 -0.76
N LEU A 184 13.13 -11.52 0.07
CA LEU A 184 12.72 -10.34 0.85
C LEU A 184 13.87 -9.76 1.71
N GLN A 185 14.74 -10.59 2.29
CA GLN A 185 15.90 -10.10 3.04
C GLN A 185 16.91 -9.35 2.15
N THR A 186 17.07 -9.73 0.89
CA THR A 186 17.96 -9.01 -0.07
C THR A 186 17.49 -7.57 -0.35
N LEU A 187 16.20 -7.29 -0.14
CA LEU A 187 15.58 -5.98 -0.35
C LEU A 187 15.69 -5.05 0.86
N GLN A 188 16.39 -5.49 1.92
CA GLN A 188 16.64 -4.66 3.10
C GLN A 188 17.68 -3.58 2.81
N TYR A 189 17.47 -2.40 3.39
CA TYR A 189 18.43 -1.30 3.32
C TYR A 189 18.37 -0.47 4.61
N GLY A 190 19.52 0.13 4.97
CA GLY A 190 19.59 1.09 6.06
C GLY A 190 19.07 2.45 5.60
N LYS A 191 18.13 3.03 6.34
CA LYS A 191 17.67 4.41 6.19
C LYS A 191 18.04 5.20 7.43
N VAL A 192 18.52 6.43 7.28
CA VAL A 192 18.70 7.33 8.43
C VAL A 192 17.32 7.83 8.87
N ASP A 193 17.01 7.63 10.13
CA ASP A 193 15.82 8.15 10.81
C ASP A 193 16.17 9.49 11.48
N PRO A 194 15.63 10.62 10.98
CA PRO A 194 15.87 11.96 11.50
C PRO A 194 15.67 12.09 13.01
N ASP A 195 14.72 11.36 13.59
CA ASP A 195 14.35 11.49 15.00
C ASP A 195 15.36 10.85 15.96
N SER A 196 16.21 9.96 15.43
CA SER A 196 17.23 9.22 16.19
C SER A 196 18.67 9.51 15.74
N ALA A 197 18.84 10.28 14.66
CA ALA A 197 20.13 10.63 14.10
C ALA A 197 20.72 11.89 14.78
N GLU A 198 22.03 11.90 15.00
CA GLU A 198 22.72 13.07 15.56
C GLU A 198 22.92 14.12 14.46
N LEU A 199 22.49 15.36 14.70
CA LEU A 199 22.67 16.47 13.76
C LEU A 199 24.11 17.04 13.87
N ILE A 200 24.81 17.16 12.74
CA ILE A 200 26.16 17.78 12.67
C ILE A 200 26.15 19.18 12.07
N GLY A 201 25.09 19.56 11.35
CA GLY A 201 24.95 20.89 10.79
C GLY A 201 23.79 20.99 9.81
N LEU A 202 23.70 22.13 9.13
CA LEU A 202 22.78 22.34 8.02
C LEU A 202 23.60 22.58 6.76
N ASP A 203 23.16 22.04 5.63
CA ASP A 203 23.75 22.36 4.33
C ASP A 203 23.54 23.85 4.03
N PRO A 204 24.60 24.65 3.88
CA PRO A 204 24.49 26.09 3.67
C PRO A 204 23.84 26.49 2.34
N LYS A 205 23.68 25.57 1.38
CA LYS A 205 23.03 25.83 0.08
C LYS A 205 21.56 25.42 0.05
N THR A 206 21.20 24.33 0.73
CA THR A 206 19.86 23.73 0.65
C THR A 206 19.07 23.88 1.95
N GLY A 207 19.72 24.24 3.06
CA GLY A 207 19.11 24.31 4.39
C GLY A 207 18.77 22.93 4.98
N VAL A 208 19.18 21.85 4.32
CA VAL A 208 18.84 20.48 4.73
C VAL A 208 19.73 20.04 5.90
N PRO A 209 19.15 19.39 6.94
CA PRO A 209 19.89 18.75 8.03
C PRO A 209 20.97 17.78 7.53
N ILE A 210 22.21 17.98 7.98
CA ILE A 210 23.31 17.03 7.80
C ILE A 210 23.45 16.24 9.09
N TYR A 211 23.27 14.93 9.00
CA TYR A 211 23.41 14.00 10.13
C TYR A 211 24.80 13.39 10.20
N LYS A 212 25.24 13.04 11.41
CA LYS A 212 26.48 12.31 11.65
C LYS A 212 26.40 10.94 10.97
N PRO A 213 27.36 10.59 10.10
CA PRO A 213 27.40 9.27 9.48
C PRO A 213 27.38 8.15 10.54
N GLY A 214 26.56 7.13 10.32
CA GLY A 214 26.45 5.98 11.23
C GLY A 214 25.44 6.14 12.38
N THR A 215 24.79 7.29 12.53
CA THR A 215 23.76 7.50 13.57
C THR A 215 22.35 7.37 13.02
N GLY A 216 21.41 6.92 13.87
CA GLY A 216 19.99 6.80 13.53
C GLY A 216 19.65 5.85 12.38
N ILE A 217 20.49 4.84 12.10
CA ILE A 217 20.23 3.92 10.99
C ILE A 217 19.15 2.90 11.42
N VAL A 218 18.01 2.95 10.73
CA VAL A 218 16.92 1.98 10.87
C VAL A 218 16.84 1.10 9.62
N LEU A 219 16.70 -0.21 9.82
CA LEU A 219 16.48 -1.14 8.71
C LEU A 219 15.07 -0.94 8.17
N ARG A 220 14.97 -0.90 6.84
CA ARG A 220 13.74 -0.80 6.05
C ARG A 220 13.80 -1.83 4.91
N ASN A 221 12.66 -2.14 4.33
CA ASN A 221 12.58 -3.06 3.20
C ASN A 221 11.94 -2.36 1.99
N ARG A 222 12.54 -2.49 0.80
CA ARG A 222 12.00 -1.90 -0.45
C ARG A 222 10.63 -2.49 -0.83
N PHE A 223 10.38 -3.76 -0.49
CA PHE A 223 9.09 -4.41 -0.70
C PHE A 223 7.94 -3.65 -0.01
N LEU A 224 8.13 -3.29 1.26
CA LEU A 224 7.10 -2.59 2.05
C LEU A 224 6.79 -1.16 1.57
N GLN A 225 7.60 -0.61 0.66
CA GLN A 225 7.30 0.69 0.04
C GLN A 225 6.29 0.58 -1.10
N LYS A 226 6.12 -0.61 -1.66
CA LYS A 226 5.20 -0.89 -2.76
C LYS A 226 4.02 -1.73 -2.29
N VAL A 227 4.27 -2.67 -1.39
CA VAL A 227 3.26 -3.62 -0.90
C VAL A 227 3.13 -3.51 0.61
N ASN A 228 2.00 -2.99 1.07
CA ASN A 228 1.81 -2.62 2.47
C ASN A 228 1.21 -3.76 3.32
N ILE A 229 2.00 -4.79 3.61
CA ILE A 229 1.55 -5.94 4.41
C ILE A 229 1.90 -5.84 5.91
N ASN A 230 2.56 -4.77 6.34
CA ASN A 230 2.93 -4.53 7.75
C ASN A 230 2.03 -3.51 8.45
N ASN A 231 1.08 -2.90 7.74
CA ASN A 231 0.13 -1.96 8.32
C ASN A 231 -1.03 -2.68 9.01
N GLU A 232 -1.27 -2.32 10.26
CA GLU A 232 -2.36 -2.85 11.12
C GLU A 232 -3.70 -2.16 10.82
N ASP A 233 -3.70 -1.03 10.14
CA ASP A 233 -4.94 -0.29 9.84
C ASP A 233 -5.66 -0.83 8.59
N SER A 234 -4.95 -1.58 7.74
CA SER A 234 -5.50 -2.23 6.53
C SER A 234 -5.60 -3.74 6.71
N LEU A 235 -6.64 -4.35 6.12
CA LEU A 235 -6.74 -5.81 6.03
C LEU A 235 -6.03 -6.31 4.77
N VAL A 236 -5.30 -7.41 4.88
CA VAL A 236 -4.59 -8.03 3.77
C VAL A 236 -4.79 -9.54 3.72
N THR A 237 -4.86 -10.08 2.51
CA THR A 237 -4.71 -11.50 2.24
C THR A 237 -3.38 -11.67 1.53
N TYR A 238 -2.44 -12.37 2.15
CA TYR A 238 -1.10 -12.55 1.60
C TYR A 238 -0.85 -14.01 1.20
N ILE A 239 -0.18 -14.20 0.07
CA ILE A 239 0.17 -15.51 -0.46
C ILE A 239 1.64 -15.81 -0.16
N VAL A 240 1.88 -17.02 0.34
CA VAL A 240 3.20 -17.63 0.46
C VAL A 240 3.21 -18.87 -0.40
N LEU A 241 4.21 -19.01 -1.27
CA LEU A 241 4.39 -20.24 -2.02
C LEU A 241 5.32 -21.19 -1.27
N THR A 242 5.06 -22.50 -1.33
CA THR A 242 6.08 -23.49 -0.97
C THR A 242 7.31 -23.31 -1.84
N ASP A 243 8.51 -23.63 -1.34
CA ASP A 243 9.76 -23.41 -2.07
C ASP A 243 9.77 -24.01 -3.48
N ALA A 244 9.17 -25.19 -3.67
CA ALA A 244 9.03 -25.80 -5.00
C ALA A 244 8.14 -24.96 -5.93
N ALA A 245 6.95 -24.58 -5.46
CA ALA A 245 6.02 -23.75 -6.22
C ALA A 245 6.58 -22.35 -6.52
N TYR A 246 7.35 -21.79 -5.59
CA TYR A 246 8.05 -20.51 -5.78
C TYR A 246 9.07 -20.61 -6.90
N ALA A 247 9.92 -21.64 -6.89
CA ALA A 247 10.93 -21.86 -7.91
C ALA A 247 10.30 -22.13 -9.30
N ASP A 248 9.21 -22.89 -9.35
CA ASP A 248 8.50 -23.16 -10.61
C ASP A 248 7.92 -21.88 -11.22
N GLU A 249 7.29 -21.01 -10.41
CA GLU A 249 6.76 -19.74 -10.90
C GLU A 249 7.85 -18.72 -11.22
N GLU A 250 8.95 -18.70 -10.47
CA GLU A 250 10.14 -17.90 -10.81
C GLU A 250 10.66 -18.29 -12.20
N ASN A 251 10.87 -19.59 -12.45
CA ASN A 251 11.35 -20.10 -13.74
C ASN A 251 10.41 -19.75 -14.90
N LYS A 252 9.10 -19.76 -14.66
CA LYS A 252 8.08 -19.35 -15.65
C LYS A 252 8.17 -17.85 -15.98
N LEU A 253 8.57 -17.02 -15.03
CA LEU A 253 8.69 -15.57 -15.22
C LEU A 253 10.04 -15.10 -15.77
N ILE A 254 11.13 -15.86 -15.56
CA ILE A 254 12.48 -15.54 -16.05
C ILE A 254 12.51 -15.05 -17.51
N PRO A 255 11.85 -15.71 -18.48
CA PRO A 255 11.89 -15.27 -19.88
C PRO A 255 11.39 -13.84 -20.09
N TYR A 256 10.40 -13.39 -19.31
CA TYR A 256 9.74 -12.09 -19.45
C TYR A 256 10.50 -10.94 -18.77
N PHE A 257 11.48 -11.28 -17.92
CA PHE A 257 12.24 -10.35 -17.08
C PHE A 257 13.76 -10.50 -17.23
N ALA A 258 14.22 -11.02 -18.38
CA ALA A 258 15.65 -11.16 -18.66
C ALA A 258 16.39 -9.82 -18.62
N ASP A 259 17.61 -9.80 -18.10
CA ASP A 259 18.53 -8.66 -18.09
C ASP A 259 19.93 -9.12 -18.56
N THR A 260 20.88 -8.21 -18.57
CA THR A 260 22.28 -8.38 -18.94
C THR A 260 23.03 -9.46 -18.15
N THR A 261 22.59 -9.78 -16.91
CA THR A 261 23.19 -10.83 -16.08
C THR A 261 22.13 -11.71 -15.45
N GLN A 262 22.46 -12.98 -15.20
CA GLN A 262 21.54 -13.92 -14.56
C GLN A 262 21.05 -13.42 -13.20
N ALA A 263 21.94 -12.85 -12.37
CA ALA A 263 21.56 -12.34 -11.05
C ALA A 263 20.56 -11.17 -11.12
N MET A 264 20.64 -10.32 -12.16
CA MET A 264 19.66 -9.25 -12.38
C MET A 264 18.34 -9.81 -12.89
N THR A 265 18.38 -10.77 -13.83
CA THR A 265 17.20 -11.51 -14.30
C THR A 265 16.45 -12.17 -13.14
N ASP A 266 17.15 -12.92 -12.29
CA ASP A 266 16.57 -13.61 -11.14
C ASP A 266 15.93 -12.60 -10.19
N SER A 267 16.64 -11.53 -9.84
CA SER A 267 16.13 -10.48 -8.96
C SER A 267 14.87 -9.79 -9.52
N LEU A 268 14.82 -9.53 -10.84
CA LEU A 268 13.66 -8.95 -11.50
C LEU A 268 12.48 -9.93 -11.54
N ALA A 269 12.72 -11.20 -11.85
CA ALA A 269 11.68 -12.23 -11.86
C ALA A 269 11.09 -12.43 -10.46
N GLN A 270 11.95 -12.56 -9.43
CA GLN A 270 11.55 -12.68 -8.03
C GLN A 270 10.77 -11.46 -7.55
N TRP A 271 11.22 -10.25 -7.87
CA TRP A 271 10.50 -9.02 -7.56
C TRP A 271 9.11 -8.99 -8.19
N ASN A 272 9.03 -9.31 -9.48
CA ASN A 272 7.77 -9.32 -10.21
C ASN A 272 6.86 -10.49 -9.81
N LEU A 273 7.37 -11.49 -9.11
CA LEU A 273 6.57 -12.55 -8.50
C LEU A 273 5.98 -12.07 -7.17
N ILE A 274 6.82 -11.68 -6.20
CA ILE A 274 6.38 -11.43 -4.82
C ILE A 274 5.52 -10.18 -4.66
N LYS A 275 5.67 -9.17 -5.54
CA LYS A 275 4.92 -7.91 -5.44
C LYS A 275 3.41 -8.09 -5.62
N ASP A 276 3.01 -9.20 -6.26
CA ASP A 276 1.61 -9.50 -6.58
C ASP A 276 0.95 -10.49 -5.63
N PHE A 277 1.67 -10.98 -4.61
CA PHE A 277 1.13 -11.92 -3.63
C PHE A 277 0.25 -11.28 -2.55
N ALA A 278 0.19 -9.95 -2.51
CA ALA A 278 -0.74 -9.25 -1.65
C ALA A 278 -2.05 -8.96 -2.37
N ILE A 279 -3.16 -9.30 -1.72
CA ILE A 279 -4.52 -8.98 -2.12
C ILE A 279 -5.10 -8.06 -1.04
N ASN A 280 -5.75 -6.99 -1.48
CA ASN A 280 -6.37 -6.02 -0.57
C ASN A 280 -7.63 -6.61 0.08
N GLY A 281 -7.73 -6.48 1.41
CA GLY A 281 -8.85 -7.01 2.18
C GLY A 281 -8.66 -8.44 2.65
N LEU A 282 -9.61 -8.89 3.47
CA LEU A 282 -9.66 -10.25 4.02
C LEU A 282 -10.49 -11.15 3.10
N VAL A 283 -9.85 -12.15 2.51
CA VAL A 283 -10.51 -13.21 1.73
C VAL A 283 -10.53 -14.46 2.59
N SER A 284 -11.69 -14.78 3.17
CA SER A 284 -11.85 -15.98 3.99
C SER A 284 -11.88 -17.24 3.12
N PRO A 285 -11.58 -18.43 3.67
CA PRO A 285 -11.66 -19.68 2.91
C PRO A 285 -13.04 -19.92 2.27
N ASP A 286 -14.10 -19.49 2.97
CA ASP A 286 -15.49 -19.61 2.50
C ASP A 286 -15.89 -18.57 1.44
N SER A 287 -15.05 -17.55 1.22
CA SER A 287 -15.29 -16.44 0.29
C SER A 287 -14.21 -16.32 -0.79
N LEU A 288 -13.45 -17.39 -1.04
CA LEU A 288 -12.55 -17.46 -2.20
C LEU A 288 -13.38 -17.28 -3.48
N SER A 289 -13.30 -16.07 -4.04
CA SER A 289 -13.99 -15.74 -5.29
C SER A 289 -13.33 -16.48 -6.45
N ALA A 290 -14.08 -16.62 -7.56
CA ALA A 290 -13.52 -17.17 -8.78
C ALA A 290 -12.33 -16.37 -9.31
N THR A 291 -12.27 -15.06 -9.02
CA THR A 291 -11.21 -14.16 -9.47
C THR A 291 -10.85 -13.16 -8.38
N LEU A 292 -9.56 -13.08 -8.10
CA LEU A 292 -8.93 -12.15 -7.17
C LEU A 292 -7.95 -11.26 -7.96
N TYR A 293 -7.59 -10.11 -7.39
CA TYR A 293 -6.68 -9.16 -8.02
C TYR A 293 -5.53 -8.82 -7.07
N SER A 294 -4.30 -8.79 -7.60
CA SER A 294 -3.16 -8.31 -6.81
C SER A 294 -3.31 -6.82 -6.52
N ASP A 295 -2.88 -6.40 -5.33
CA ASP A 295 -2.98 -5.00 -4.91
C ASP A 295 -2.08 -4.07 -5.75
N ASN A 296 -0.90 -4.55 -6.18
CA ASN A 296 0.08 -3.72 -6.86
C ASN A 296 -0.17 -3.58 -8.37
N ASP A 297 -0.25 -4.69 -9.11
CA ASP A 297 -0.40 -4.64 -10.58
C ASP A 297 -1.80 -5.02 -11.08
N SER A 298 -2.74 -5.38 -10.19
CA SER A 298 -4.06 -5.90 -10.56
C SER A 298 -3.99 -7.16 -11.43
N VAL A 299 -3.02 -8.03 -11.16
CA VAL A 299 -2.92 -9.36 -11.79
C VAL A 299 -4.12 -10.18 -11.38
N LYS A 300 -4.83 -10.75 -12.35
CA LYS A 300 -5.97 -11.64 -12.06
C LYS A 300 -5.46 -13.01 -11.66
N MET A 301 -5.87 -13.45 -10.48
CA MET A 301 -5.45 -14.73 -9.91
C MET A 301 -6.63 -15.54 -9.40
N HIS A 302 -6.39 -16.83 -9.29
CA HIS A 302 -7.31 -17.81 -8.74
C HIS A 302 -6.58 -18.64 -7.67
N ILE A 303 -7.14 -18.67 -6.47
CA ILE A 303 -6.63 -19.51 -5.38
C ILE A 303 -7.49 -20.77 -5.38
N ASP A 304 -6.91 -21.89 -5.84
CA ASP A 304 -7.53 -23.21 -5.73
C ASP A 304 -7.49 -23.66 -4.25
N PRO A 305 -8.65 -23.94 -3.62
CA PRO A 305 -8.69 -24.42 -2.24
C PRO A 305 -7.87 -25.70 -2.02
N SER A 306 -7.74 -26.56 -3.04
CA SER A 306 -6.96 -27.79 -2.96
C SER A 306 -5.44 -27.57 -2.96
N ALA A 307 -4.99 -26.38 -3.39
CA ALA A 307 -3.58 -25.98 -3.36
C ALA A 307 -3.17 -25.38 -2.01
N ILE A 308 -4.12 -25.08 -1.11
CA ILE A 308 -3.85 -24.50 0.20
C ILE A 308 -3.26 -25.58 1.12
N VAL A 309 -1.97 -25.44 1.43
CA VAL A 309 -1.24 -26.31 2.37
C VAL A 309 -1.51 -25.87 3.81
N LYS A 310 -1.57 -24.57 4.05
CA LYS A 310 -1.75 -24.00 5.39
C LYS A 310 -2.44 -22.64 5.31
N THR A 311 -3.36 -22.40 6.24
CA THR A 311 -3.98 -21.09 6.45
C THR A 311 -3.51 -20.55 7.80
N VAL A 312 -3.04 -19.30 7.83
CA VAL A 312 -2.55 -18.64 9.04
C VAL A 312 -3.28 -17.32 9.23
N LYS A 313 -3.98 -17.20 10.36
CA LYS A 313 -4.57 -15.94 10.79
C LYS A 313 -3.48 -15.01 11.33
N VAL A 314 -3.51 -13.75 10.92
CA VAL A 314 -2.57 -12.70 11.33
C VAL A 314 -3.33 -11.45 11.78
N SER A 315 -2.70 -10.58 12.56
CA SER A 315 -3.37 -9.42 13.18
C SER A 315 -3.98 -8.44 12.19
N ASN A 316 -3.43 -8.38 10.97
CA ASN A 316 -3.91 -7.54 9.88
C ASN A 316 -4.54 -8.35 8.72
N GLY A 317 -4.94 -9.59 8.94
CA GLY A 317 -5.69 -10.38 7.95
C GLY A 317 -5.36 -11.87 7.93
N ILE A 318 -5.00 -12.41 6.77
CA ILE A 318 -4.76 -13.85 6.60
C ILE A 318 -3.61 -14.13 5.63
N VAL A 319 -2.87 -15.21 5.89
CA VAL A 319 -1.81 -15.72 5.03
C VAL A 319 -2.18 -17.12 4.55
N TYR A 320 -2.14 -17.33 3.23
CA TYR A 320 -2.30 -18.65 2.62
C TYR A 320 -0.95 -19.17 2.15
N VAL A 321 -0.56 -20.36 2.60
CA VAL A 321 0.58 -21.11 2.06
C VAL A 321 0.08 -22.04 0.98
N LEU A 322 0.53 -21.85 -0.25
CA LEU A 322 0.06 -22.58 -1.43
C LEU A 322 1.19 -23.42 -2.04
N ASN A 323 0.85 -24.61 -2.54
CA ASN A 323 1.77 -25.41 -3.37
C ASN A 323 1.62 -25.14 -4.88
N LYS A 324 0.70 -24.26 -5.27
CA LYS A 324 0.46 -23.80 -6.64
C LYS A 324 -0.34 -22.49 -6.62
N LEU A 325 -0.10 -21.60 -7.57
CA LEU A 325 -0.89 -20.39 -7.78
C LEU A 325 -1.24 -20.25 -9.26
N ASP A 326 -2.52 -20.12 -9.58
CA ASP A 326 -3.00 -19.90 -10.94
C ASP A 326 -3.28 -18.40 -11.15
N TYR A 327 -2.77 -17.83 -12.26
CA TYR A 327 -3.02 -16.45 -12.64
C TYR A 327 -2.99 -16.25 -14.16
N GLU A 328 -3.69 -15.22 -14.63
CA GLU A 328 -3.74 -14.82 -16.04
C GLU A 328 -2.44 -14.08 -16.43
N LEU A 329 -1.58 -14.73 -17.21
CA LEU A 329 -0.26 -14.18 -17.57
C LEU A 329 -0.35 -12.89 -18.39
N ASP A 330 -1.37 -12.72 -19.22
CA ASP A 330 -1.65 -11.50 -19.99
C ASP A 330 -2.07 -10.30 -19.13
N THR A 331 -2.54 -10.55 -17.90
CA THR A 331 -2.77 -9.51 -16.90
C THR A 331 -1.50 -9.12 -16.14
N LYS A 332 -0.43 -9.93 -16.23
CA LYS A 332 0.90 -9.62 -15.68
C LYS A 332 1.81 -8.98 -16.74
N ILE A 333 1.86 -9.55 -17.93
CA ILE A 333 2.64 -9.06 -19.08
C ILE A 333 1.67 -8.37 -20.04
N LYS A 334 1.40 -7.09 -19.77
CA LYS A 334 0.32 -6.33 -20.41
C LYS A 334 0.77 -5.72 -21.74
N PRO A 335 -0.16 -5.50 -22.69
CA PRO A 335 0.09 -4.61 -23.83
C PRO A 335 0.50 -3.21 -23.38
N VAL A 336 1.47 -2.63 -24.08
CA VAL A 336 1.94 -1.26 -23.85
C VAL A 336 1.31 -0.34 -24.88
N ILE A 337 0.66 0.73 -24.43
CA ILE A 337 0.05 1.75 -25.30
C ILE A 337 0.78 3.08 -25.05
N ILE A 338 1.32 3.66 -26.12
CA ILE A 338 2.08 4.90 -26.10
C ILE A 338 1.30 5.92 -26.91
N GLN A 339 0.85 6.97 -26.23
CA GLN A 339 0.08 8.06 -26.83
C GLN A 339 1.03 8.98 -27.62
N GLY A 340 0.66 9.32 -28.85
CA GLY A 340 1.48 10.05 -29.80
C GLY A 340 1.80 11.47 -29.32
N GLU A 341 0.86 12.13 -28.64
CA GLU A 341 1.04 13.46 -28.06
C GLU A 341 1.94 13.47 -26.81
N ARG A 342 2.25 12.29 -26.24
CA ARG A 342 3.10 12.14 -25.05
C ARG A 342 4.54 11.75 -25.40
N PHE A 343 5.12 12.42 -26.39
CA PHE A 343 6.53 12.25 -26.72
C PHE A 343 7.43 12.95 -25.68
N PHE A 344 8.62 12.41 -25.45
CA PHE A 344 9.61 12.93 -24.51
C PHE A 344 10.49 14.00 -25.16
N ASP A 345 10.97 13.73 -26.37
CA ASP A 345 11.91 14.60 -27.09
C ASP A 345 11.67 14.51 -28.60
N ARG A 346 12.20 15.48 -29.35
CA ARG A 346 12.13 15.52 -30.81
C ARG A 346 13.46 15.94 -31.41
N MET A 347 13.71 15.54 -32.65
CA MET A 347 14.96 15.78 -33.36
C MET A 347 15.44 17.24 -33.34
N ASP A 348 14.52 18.18 -33.57
CA ASP A 348 14.79 19.61 -33.48
C ASP A 348 13.71 20.29 -32.61
N PRO A 349 14.07 20.82 -31.42
CA PRO A 349 13.16 21.59 -30.58
C PRO A 349 12.58 22.84 -31.25
N ALA A 350 13.22 23.39 -32.30
CA ALA A 350 12.70 24.54 -33.03
C ALA A 350 11.52 24.19 -33.97
N VAL A 351 11.39 22.92 -34.36
CA VAL A 351 10.28 22.47 -35.21
C VAL A 351 8.97 22.47 -34.43
N GLY A 352 7.97 23.17 -34.97
CA GLY A 352 6.62 23.22 -34.43
C GLY A 352 5.86 21.90 -34.67
N TYR A 353 4.97 21.58 -33.73
CA TYR A 353 4.05 20.44 -33.82
C TYR A 353 2.65 20.92 -33.43
N THR A 354 1.62 20.16 -33.80
CA THR A 354 0.24 20.43 -33.42
C THR A 354 -0.35 19.17 -32.81
N ILE A 355 -1.01 19.30 -31.65
CA ILE A 355 -1.86 18.25 -31.10
C ILE A 355 -3.28 18.53 -31.57
N ARG A 356 -3.90 17.56 -32.26
CA ARG A 356 -5.24 17.73 -32.85
C ARG A 356 -6.21 16.81 -32.14
N THR A 357 -7.38 17.35 -31.77
CA THR A 357 -8.51 16.52 -31.35
C THR A 357 -9.31 16.13 -32.59
N ARG A 358 -9.44 14.83 -32.83
CA ARG A 358 -10.16 14.24 -33.98
C ARG A 358 -11.27 13.33 -33.49
N ARG A 359 -12.21 13.03 -34.41
CA ARG A 359 -13.30 12.09 -34.19
C ARG A 359 -13.19 10.99 -35.22
N ASP A 360 -13.17 9.74 -34.79
CA ASP A 360 -13.26 8.60 -35.69
C ASP A 360 -14.70 8.49 -36.22
N PRO A 361 -14.93 8.64 -37.54
CA PRO A 361 -16.27 8.56 -38.11
C PRO A 361 -16.92 7.19 -37.99
N ASN A 362 -16.15 6.12 -37.74
CA ASN A 362 -16.66 4.75 -37.66
C ASN A 362 -17.14 4.40 -36.24
N THR A 363 -16.43 4.87 -35.22
CA THR A 363 -16.72 4.54 -33.81
C THR A 363 -17.34 5.69 -33.02
N ASP A 364 -17.38 6.89 -33.61
CA ASP A 364 -17.76 8.15 -32.95
C ASP A 364 -16.86 8.53 -31.74
N SER A 365 -15.74 7.83 -31.58
CA SER A 365 -14.78 8.08 -30.50
C SER A 365 -13.94 9.33 -30.78
N ILE A 366 -13.61 10.05 -29.71
CA ILE A 366 -12.74 11.23 -29.76
C ILE A 366 -11.34 10.79 -29.35
N PHE A 367 -10.34 11.15 -30.16
CA PHE A 367 -8.92 10.87 -29.89
C PHE A 367 -8.07 12.13 -30.12
N ASN A 368 -6.83 12.11 -29.62
CA ASN A 368 -5.86 13.17 -29.86
C ASN A 368 -4.68 12.58 -30.62
N ASP A 369 -4.28 13.22 -31.70
CA ASP A 369 -3.05 12.86 -32.39
C ASP A 369 -2.03 13.99 -32.38
N ILE A 370 -0.77 13.63 -32.59
CA ILE A 370 0.28 14.59 -32.92
C ILE A 370 0.41 14.68 -34.44
N LEU A 371 0.58 15.91 -34.94
CA LEU A 371 0.92 16.20 -36.32
C LEU A 371 2.18 17.07 -36.37
N VAL A 372 3.19 16.61 -37.10
CA VAL A 372 4.44 17.35 -37.39
C VAL A 372 4.63 17.40 -38.90
N GLN A 373 4.77 18.59 -39.45
CA GLN A 373 4.84 18.81 -40.89
C GLN A 373 5.70 20.04 -41.21
N ASN A 374 6.05 20.19 -42.48
CA ASN A 374 6.75 21.37 -43.02
C ASN A 374 8.10 21.70 -42.36
N TYR A 375 8.81 20.68 -41.87
CA TYR A 375 10.10 20.85 -41.17
C TYR A 375 11.33 20.75 -42.06
N GLY A 376 11.20 20.44 -43.36
CA GLY A 376 12.31 20.47 -44.32
C GLY A 376 13.46 19.47 -44.08
N GLU A 377 13.37 18.64 -43.05
CA GLU A 377 14.35 17.60 -42.73
C GLU A 377 13.88 16.21 -43.14
N SER A 378 14.84 15.33 -43.42
CA SER A 378 14.60 13.90 -43.68
C SER A 378 14.70 13.10 -42.39
N SER A 379 13.88 12.06 -42.24
CA SER A 379 13.94 11.15 -41.08
C SER A 379 13.79 11.87 -39.73
N PHE A 380 12.97 12.93 -39.68
CA PHE A 380 12.62 13.59 -38.43
C PHE A 380 12.00 12.57 -37.47
N TRP A 381 12.34 12.65 -36.19
CA TRP A 381 11.86 11.69 -35.20
C TRP A 381 11.26 12.35 -33.97
N LEU A 382 10.34 11.62 -33.34
CA LEU A 382 9.86 11.87 -31.97
C LEU A 382 10.20 10.65 -31.12
N ARG A 383 10.70 10.89 -29.91
CA ARG A 383 11.18 9.85 -28.98
C ARG A 383 10.16 9.57 -27.89
N TYR A 384 9.97 8.28 -27.61
CA TYR A 384 9.05 7.75 -26.60
C TYR A 384 9.77 6.69 -25.75
N PRO A 385 10.39 7.08 -24.62
CA PRO A 385 10.93 6.14 -23.65
C PRO A 385 9.78 5.34 -23.01
N THR A 386 9.89 4.02 -22.96
CA THR A 386 8.89 3.15 -22.36
C THR A 386 9.52 1.92 -21.73
N THR A 387 8.90 1.34 -20.69
CA THR A 387 9.39 0.09 -20.10
C THR A 387 8.75 -1.11 -20.79
N LEU A 388 9.57 -2.03 -21.30
CA LEU A 388 9.15 -3.26 -21.97
C LEU A 388 9.62 -4.48 -21.19
N ASN A 389 8.82 -5.54 -21.24
CA ASN A 389 9.23 -6.91 -20.93
C ASN A 389 10.11 -7.50 -22.03
N SER A 390 10.96 -8.46 -21.64
CA SER A 390 11.79 -9.23 -22.58
C SER A 390 10.94 -10.25 -23.33
N VAL A 391 10.30 -9.81 -24.40
CA VAL A 391 9.44 -10.63 -25.27
C VAL A 391 9.40 -10.08 -26.69
N THR A 392 8.88 -10.88 -27.60
CA THR A 392 8.43 -10.39 -28.90
C THR A 392 7.09 -9.68 -28.77
N TYR A 393 6.98 -8.52 -29.39
CA TYR A 393 5.77 -7.71 -29.49
C TYR A 393 5.28 -7.68 -30.93
N LYS A 394 3.97 -7.87 -31.11
CA LYS A 394 3.27 -7.42 -32.31
C LYS A 394 3.07 -5.92 -32.21
N VAL A 395 3.64 -5.19 -33.14
CA VAL A 395 3.62 -3.72 -33.15
C VAL A 395 2.49 -3.23 -34.05
N TYR A 396 1.69 -2.35 -33.49
CA TYR A 396 0.63 -1.66 -34.20
C TYR A 396 0.73 -0.16 -33.96
N TRP A 397 0.14 0.62 -34.86
CA TRP A 397 -0.11 2.03 -34.65
C TRP A 397 -1.51 2.42 -35.10
N VAL A 398 -1.92 3.63 -34.76
CA VAL A 398 -3.01 4.36 -35.43
C VAL A 398 -2.44 5.70 -35.87
N ALA A 399 -2.54 6.00 -37.16
CA ALA A 399 -1.98 7.20 -37.77
C ALA A 399 -2.96 7.72 -38.83
N VAL A 400 -3.66 8.80 -38.52
CA VAL A 400 -4.81 9.26 -39.32
C VAL A 400 -4.43 10.39 -40.25
N ASN A 401 -4.28 10.07 -41.54
CA ASN A 401 -4.03 11.05 -42.60
C ASN A 401 -5.35 11.58 -43.19
N ASP A 402 -5.92 12.58 -42.52
CA ASP A 402 -7.20 13.23 -42.86
C ASP A 402 -7.07 14.74 -43.13
N PHE A 403 -5.86 15.18 -43.46
CA PHE A 403 -5.48 16.59 -43.60
C PHE A 403 -4.72 16.92 -44.89
N GLN A 404 -4.28 15.90 -45.65
CA GLN A 404 -3.66 16.07 -46.95
C GLN A 404 -4.20 15.03 -47.95
N THR A 405 -3.84 15.18 -49.22
CA THR A 405 -4.38 14.36 -50.33
C THR A 405 -3.41 13.27 -50.80
N ASN A 406 -2.14 13.33 -50.42
CA ASN A 406 -1.11 12.33 -50.69
C ASN A 406 -0.90 11.39 -49.49
N THR A 407 -0.48 10.17 -49.76
CA THR A 407 0.02 9.24 -48.75
C THR A 407 1.51 9.47 -48.52
N PHE A 408 1.99 9.07 -47.35
CA PHE A 408 3.41 9.18 -46.99
C PHE A 408 3.77 8.00 -46.09
N PRO A 409 5.00 7.49 -46.15
CA PRO A 409 5.43 6.45 -45.24
C PRO A 409 6.03 7.05 -43.96
N MET A 410 5.84 6.34 -42.86
CA MET A 410 6.61 6.51 -41.62
C MET A 410 7.22 5.16 -41.24
N MET A 411 8.13 5.14 -40.28
CA MET A 411 8.60 3.90 -39.66
C MET A 411 8.71 4.05 -38.15
N LEU A 412 8.72 2.93 -37.45
CA LEU A 412 9.06 2.88 -36.04
C LEU A 412 10.47 2.28 -35.89
N ALA A 413 11.29 2.92 -35.07
CA ALA A 413 12.64 2.46 -34.75
C ALA A 413 12.83 2.38 -33.23
N PHE A 414 13.79 1.57 -32.81
CA PHE A 414 14.03 1.24 -31.42
C PHE A 414 15.51 1.40 -31.09
N LYS A 415 15.77 1.84 -29.86
CA LYS A 415 17.12 1.95 -29.32
C LYS A 415 17.11 1.70 -27.83
N SER A 416 18.14 1.00 -27.36
CA SER A 416 18.47 0.87 -25.94
C SER A 416 18.47 2.24 -25.28
N HIS A 417 17.77 2.37 -24.15
CA HIS A 417 17.56 3.67 -23.54
C HIS A 417 18.85 4.34 -23.07
N SER A 418 18.92 5.67 -23.21
CA SER A 418 19.99 6.50 -22.66
C SER A 418 19.47 7.79 -22.04
N ASP A 419 19.90 8.07 -20.80
CA ASP A 419 19.60 9.30 -20.06
C ASP A 419 20.38 10.53 -20.58
N THR A 420 21.42 10.32 -21.40
CA THR A 420 22.19 11.42 -21.97
C THR A 420 21.54 11.94 -23.24
N ALA A 421 21.54 13.26 -23.43
CA ALA A 421 21.13 13.87 -24.70
C ALA A 421 21.96 13.28 -25.86
N PHE A 422 21.31 13.05 -27.01
CA PHE A 422 22.02 12.56 -28.18
C PHE A 422 23.02 13.60 -28.68
N ALA A 423 24.30 13.21 -28.78
CA ALA A 423 25.37 14.10 -29.23
C ALA A 423 25.13 14.63 -30.66
N ASN A 424 24.45 13.85 -31.51
CA ASN A 424 23.97 14.29 -32.82
C ASN A 424 22.52 13.80 -33.02
N PRO A 425 21.51 14.63 -32.75
CA PRO A 425 20.11 14.23 -32.88
C PRO A 425 19.71 13.93 -34.32
N ILE A 426 20.46 14.39 -35.33
CA ILE A 426 20.15 14.15 -36.75
C ILE A 426 20.53 12.72 -37.18
N ASN A 427 21.61 12.16 -36.61
CA ASN A 427 22.19 10.90 -37.05
C ASN A 427 22.15 9.84 -35.94
N ILE A 428 20.96 9.56 -35.42
CA ILE A 428 20.79 8.49 -34.43
C ILE A 428 20.90 7.13 -35.11
N ALA A 429 21.83 6.31 -34.62
CA ALA A 429 21.90 4.89 -34.97
C ALA A 429 20.90 4.11 -34.10
N TYR A 430 19.82 3.66 -34.72
CA TYR A 430 18.83 2.77 -34.09
C TYR A 430 19.35 1.33 -34.04
N ASP A 431 18.99 0.61 -32.99
CA ASP A 431 19.38 -0.78 -32.78
C ASP A 431 18.47 -1.73 -33.59
N PHE A 432 17.21 -1.32 -33.80
CA PHE A 432 16.25 -2.01 -34.67
C PHE A 432 15.34 -1.02 -35.39
N LYS A 433 14.90 -1.36 -36.61
CA LYS A 433 13.98 -0.54 -37.41
C LYS A 433 12.94 -1.43 -38.08
N LEU A 434 11.68 -1.06 -37.96
CA LEU A 434 10.63 -1.63 -38.79
C LEU A 434 10.68 -1.03 -40.20
N PRO A 435 10.19 -1.74 -41.22
CA PRO A 435 10.06 -1.20 -42.56
C PRO A 435 9.17 0.04 -42.59
N TYR A 436 9.46 0.95 -43.52
CA TYR A 436 8.56 2.05 -43.83
C TYR A 436 7.18 1.53 -44.22
N THR A 437 6.16 1.96 -43.47
CA THR A 437 4.76 1.60 -43.70
C THR A 437 4.01 2.84 -44.16
N THR A 438 3.24 2.70 -45.24
CA THR A 438 2.49 3.81 -45.83
C THR A 438 1.30 4.17 -44.94
N VAL A 439 1.18 5.44 -44.58
CA VAL A 439 0.01 6.02 -43.92
C VAL A 439 -1.04 6.32 -44.97
N ALA A 440 -2.08 5.48 -45.01
CA ALA A 440 -3.19 5.60 -45.95
C ALA A 440 -4.10 6.80 -45.60
N LEU A 441 -4.80 7.32 -46.61
CA LEU A 441 -5.77 8.40 -46.43
C LEU A 441 -6.97 7.91 -45.62
N ASN A 442 -7.37 8.68 -44.62
CA ASN A 442 -8.57 8.43 -43.80
C ASN A 442 -8.67 7.01 -43.22
N ASP A 443 -7.52 6.40 -42.90
CA ASP A 443 -7.48 5.11 -42.19
C ASP A 443 -7.46 5.34 -40.68
N TYR A 444 -8.58 5.03 -40.03
CA TYR A 444 -8.76 5.11 -38.57
C TYR A 444 -8.51 3.76 -37.88
N SER A 445 -8.12 2.74 -38.63
CA SER A 445 -7.93 1.39 -38.08
C SER A 445 -6.56 1.22 -37.43
N GLN A 446 -6.47 0.22 -36.56
CA GLN A 446 -5.19 -0.19 -35.99
C GLN A 446 -4.40 -1.00 -37.03
N VAL A 447 -3.29 -0.45 -37.51
CA VAL A 447 -2.45 -1.05 -38.55
C VAL A 447 -1.29 -1.81 -37.91
N TYR A 448 -1.11 -3.08 -38.30
CA TYR A 448 0.06 -3.88 -37.94
C TYR A 448 1.27 -3.47 -38.77
N ILE A 449 2.39 -3.17 -38.12
CA ILE A 449 3.60 -2.64 -38.77
C ILE A 449 4.83 -3.54 -38.64
N GLY A 450 4.70 -4.66 -37.93
CA GLY A 450 5.74 -5.69 -37.81
C GLY A 450 5.89 -6.22 -36.39
N ASP A 451 6.88 -7.10 -36.22
CA ASP A 451 7.24 -7.67 -34.92
C ASP A 451 8.54 -7.04 -34.42
N PHE A 452 8.63 -6.81 -33.11
CA PHE A 452 9.84 -6.33 -32.43
C PHE A 452 10.14 -7.22 -31.22
N THR A 453 11.38 -7.69 -31.09
CA THR A 453 11.81 -8.44 -29.90
C THR A 453 12.65 -7.55 -29.00
N SER A 454 12.16 -7.31 -27.79
CA SER A 454 12.97 -6.75 -26.71
C SER A 454 13.70 -7.90 -26.03
N ASN A 455 15.03 -7.83 -25.97
CA ASN A 455 15.85 -8.91 -25.41
C ASN A 455 16.05 -8.79 -23.89
N ILE A 456 15.81 -7.60 -23.33
CA ILE A 456 15.97 -7.31 -21.92
C ILE A 456 14.74 -6.57 -21.40
N TYR A 457 14.35 -6.85 -20.16
CA TYR A 457 13.38 -6.04 -19.44
C TYR A 457 14.02 -4.71 -19.07
N GLY A 458 13.32 -3.63 -19.33
CA GLY A 458 13.82 -2.31 -19.00
C GLY A 458 13.25 -1.22 -19.87
N MET A 459 13.82 -0.03 -19.75
CA MET A 459 13.43 1.10 -20.56
C MET A 459 14.05 0.98 -21.96
N GLU A 460 13.22 1.20 -22.98
CA GLU A 460 13.57 1.22 -24.40
C GLU A 460 13.10 2.55 -24.99
N ASP A 461 13.91 3.12 -25.88
CA ASP A 461 13.54 4.32 -26.62
C ASP A 461 12.92 3.95 -27.97
N LEU A 462 11.65 4.31 -28.14
CA LEU A 462 10.95 4.18 -29.40
C LEU A 462 11.00 5.50 -30.16
N PHE A 463 11.15 5.41 -31.47
CA PHE A 463 11.20 6.56 -32.36
C PHE A 463 10.18 6.38 -33.47
N ILE A 464 9.16 7.24 -33.51
CA ILE A 464 8.40 7.42 -34.75
C ILE A 464 9.26 8.28 -35.67
N VAL A 465 9.50 7.82 -36.90
CA VAL A 465 10.40 8.47 -37.85
C VAL A 465 9.64 8.75 -39.14
N GLY A 466 9.61 10.02 -39.53
CA GLY A 466 9.08 10.46 -40.81
C GLY A 466 9.91 9.93 -41.98
N ASN A 467 9.39 10.04 -43.20
CA ASN A 467 10.07 9.52 -44.39
C ASN A 467 11.49 10.09 -44.58
N ASN A 468 12.37 9.32 -45.23
CA ASN A 468 13.74 9.73 -45.54
C ASN A 468 13.84 10.66 -46.76
N VAL A 469 13.02 11.71 -46.79
CA VAL A 469 13.02 12.75 -47.82
C VAL A 469 12.83 14.12 -47.16
N LYS A 470 13.25 15.19 -47.83
CA LYS A 470 13.05 16.57 -47.36
C LYS A 470 11.77 17.23 -47.89
N THR A 471 11.05 16.56 -48.78
CA THR A 471 9.85 17.08 -49.43
C THR A 471 8.70 17.14 -48.43
N ASN A 472 8.23 18.37 -48.14
CA ASN A 472 7.06 18.61 -47.29
C ASN A 472 5.83 17.84 -47.81
N GLY A 473 5.02 17.33 -46.88
CA GLY A 473 3.86 16.46 -47.17
C GLY A 473 4.23 14.99 -47.37
N ASN A 474 5.44 14.69 -47.86
CA ASN A 474 5.95 13.32 -48.02
C ASN A 474 6.78 12.83 -46.84
N ASN A 475 7.25 13.74 -45.98
CA ASN A 475 8.02 13.42 -44.79
C ASN A 475 7.22 13.45 -43.49
N THR A 476 5.99 14.00 -43.50
CA THR A 476 5.08 14.21 -42.36
C THR A 476 5.07 13.10 -41.31
N ILE A 477 4.87 13.49 -40.04
CA ILE A 477 4.57 12.57 -38.95
C ILE A 477 3.14 12.83 -38.46
N VAL A 478 2.34 11.77 -38.38
CA VAL A 478 1.04 11.80 -37.68
C VAL A 478 0.91 10.55 -36.83
N LEU A 479 0.49 10.69 -35.57
CA LEU A 479 0.36 9.54 -34.68
C LEU A 479 -0.69 9.79 -33.60
N ASP A 480 -1.67 8.90 -33.52
CA ASP A 480 -2.60 8.81 -32.37
C ASP A 480 -1.93 7.98 -31.27
N TYR A 481 -1.68 6.68 -31.51
CA TYR A 481 -0.93 5.85 -30.57
C TYR A 481 -0.12 4.75 -31.24
N ILE A 482 0.89 4.25 -30.51
CA ILE A 482 1.58 2.97 -30.77
C ILE A 482 1.08 1.96 -29.76
N LYS A 483 0.82 0.73 -30.21
CA LYS A 483 0.43 -0.39 -29.34
C LYS A 483 1.35 -1.57 -29.56
N LEU A 484 1.99 -2.01 -28.49
CA LEU A 484 2.86 -3.17 -28.44
C LEU A 484 2.12 -4.29 -27.73
N VAL A 485 1.78 -5.35 -28.44
CA VAL A 485 1.09 -6.52 -27.87
C VAL A 485 2.11 -7.63 -27.65
N PRO A 486 2.43 -8.02 -26.40
CA PRO A 486 3.39 -9.08 -26.14
C PRO A 486 2.86 -10.42 -26.65
N VAL A 487 3.75 -11.21 -27.25
CA VAL A 487 3.50 -12.59 -27.64
C VAL A 487 3.90 -13.46 -26.45
N LEU A 488 2.89 -14.02 -25.78
CA LEU A 488 3.06 -14.88 -24.61
C LEU A 488 3.08 -16.34 -25.06
N ASN A 489 3.97 -17.12 -24.47
CA ASN A 489 4.14 -18.56 -24.76
C ASN A 489 3.27 -19.44 -23.86
#